data_AF-A0A1G3A7I4-F1
#
_entry.id   AF-A0A1G3A7I4-F1
#
_cell.length_a   1.000
_cell.length_b   1.000
_cell.length_c   1.000
_cell.angle_alpha   90.00
_cell.angle_beta   90.00
_cell.angle_gamma   90.00
#
_symmetry.space_group_name_H-M   'P 1'
#
loop_
_entity.id
_entity.type
_entity.pdbx_description
1 polymer ?
#
loop_
_entity_poly.entity_id
_entity_poly.type
_entity_poly.pdbx_seq_one_letter_code
_entity_poly.pdbx_strand_id
1 'polypeptide(L)'
;MQVTRRHVMAVVGSIVSSLLLVFAASCSSEKRMTDAEQPIKVKAEATEEKAEKVVFTANVFCSACHYGFDDEELALAHKAAGIGCERCHGESHRHRSDEANVTPPEIMYPKAKINPTCMMCHPRHEIQHVESHGPLLAGAETVFDPESGSSEDGIYCTTCHAKGHRINVRTIRWNKATGELLK
;
A
#
# COMPACT_ATOMS: atom_id res chain seq x y z
N MET A 1 -52.11 -5.70 46.98
CA MET A 1 -52.03 -4.92 45.72
C MET A 1 -51.84 -5.89 44.56
N GLN A 2 -52.86 -6.10 43.73
CA GLN A 2 -52.75 -6.90 42.52
C GLN A 2 -52.44 -5.98 41.34
N VAL A 3 -51.18 -5.96 40.89
CA VAL A 3 -50.80 -5.28 39.66
C VAL A 3 -51.32 -6.15 38.51
N THR A 4 -52.32 -5.65 37.79
CA THR A 4 -52.95 -6.42 36.71
C THR A 4 -52.00 -6.55 35.52
N ARG A 5 -52.08 -7.68 34.81
CA ARG A 5 -51.26 -8.05 33.63
C ARG A 5 -51.24 -6.97 32.54
N ARG A 6 -52.25 -6.09 32.49
CA ARG A 6 -52.32 -4.94 31.58
C ARG A 6 -51.30 -3.85 31.89
N HIS A 7 -50.96 -3.63 33.17
CA HIS A 7 -49.94 -2.65 33.56
C HIS A 7 -48.52 -3.13 33.22
N VAL A 8 -48.27 -4.43 33.33
CA VAL A 8 -46.97 -5.02 32.95
C VAL A 8 -46.73 -4.87 31.44
N MET A 9 -47.74 -5.12 30.61
CA MET A 9 -47.60 -4.97 29.15
C MET A 9 -47.44 -3.52 28.70
N ALA A 10 -48.10 -2.55 29.36
CA ALA A 10 -47.95 -1.14 29.04
C ALA A 10 -46.55 -0.58 29.37
N VAL A 11 -45.95 -1.03 30.48
CA VAL A 11 -44.61 -0.61 30.90
C VAL A 11 -43.54 -1.21 29.97
N VAL A 12 -43.65 -2.50 29.64
CA VAL A 12 -42.69 -3.16 28.73
C VAL A 12 -42.76 -2.57 27.31
N GLY A 13 -43.96 -2.28 26.80
CA GLY A 13 -44.13 -1.63 25.49
C GLY A 13 -43.49 -0.25 25.42
N SER A 14 -43.59 0.54 26.50
CA SER A 14 -43.01 1.88 26.57
C SER A 14 -41.48 1.86 26.62
N ILE A 15 -40.89 0.86 27.29
CA ILE A 15 -39.42 0.72 27.37
C ILE A 15 -38.85 0.31 26.00
N VAL A 16 -39.47 -0.65 25.32
CA VAL A 16 -39.00 -1.10 23.99
C VAL A 16 -39.15 0.01 22.94
N SER A 17 -40.25 0.76 22.95
CA SER A 17 -40.43 1.91 22.06
C SER A 17 -39.41 3.03 22.32
N SER A 18 -39.03 3.24 23.59
CA SER A 18 -38.02 4.25 23.95
C SER A 18 -36.61 3.83 23.51
N LEU A 19 -36.26 2.54 23.63
CA LEU A 19 -34.96 2.04 23.15
C LEU A 19 -34.83 2.14 21.61
N LEU A 20 -35.91 1.91 20.86
CA LEU A 20 -35.90 2.04 19.40
C LEU A 20 -35.70 3.49 18.93
N LEU A 21 -36.25 4.46 19.66
CA LEU A 21 -36.05 5.89 19.37
C LEU A 21 -34.61 6.36 19.63
N VAL A 22 -33.95 5.81 20.66
CA VAL A 22 -32.54 6.14 20.96
C VAL A 22 -31.60 5.57 19.88
N PHE A 23 -31.85 4.37 19.34
CA PHE A 23 -31.04 3.80 18.26
C PHE A 23 -31.17 4.59 16.94
N ALA A 24 -32.36 5.09 16.61
CA ALA A 24 -32.57 5.90 15.40
C ALA A 24 -31.86 7.28 15.48
N ALA A 25 -31.74 7.86 16.68
CA ALA A 25 -31.05 9.14 16.88
C ALA A 25 -29.52 9.03 16.73
N SER A 26 -28.93 7.85 16.91
CA SER A 26 -27.48 7.63 16.77
C SER A 26 -26.98 7.54 15.33
N CYS A 27 -27.86 7.39 14.34
CA CYS A 27 -27.48 7.35 12.91
C CYS A 27 -27.55 8.72 12.21
N SER A 28 -28.01 9.79 12.89
CA SER A 28 -28.21 11.10 12.27
C SER A 28 -27.17 12.16 12.68
N SER A 29 -26.09 11.75 13.37
CA SER A 29 -24.99 12.65 13.73
C SER A 29 -23.91 12.65 12.65
N GLU A 30 -24.29 13.02 11.42
CA GLU A 30 -23.35 13.39 10.37
C GLU A 30 -23.20 14.92 10.40
N LYS A 31 -22.00 15.33 10.79
CA LYS A 31 -21.59 16.71 11.06
C LYS A 31 -21.79 17.59 9.82
N ARG A 32 -22.82 18.44 9.83
CA ARG A 32 -22.94 19.59 8.91
C ARG A 32 -21.94 20.67 9.32
N MET A 33 -21.07 21.02 8.38
CA MET A 33 -20.19 22.18 8.43
C MET A 33 -20.95 23.40 7.91
N THR A 34 -21.08 24.46 8.71
CA THR A 34 -21.43 25.81 8.24
C THR A 34 -20.73 26.86 9.09
N ASP A 35 -20.06 27.79 8.40
CA ASP A 35 -19.44 29.02 8.90
C ASP A 35 -20.32 29.84 9.83
N ALA A 36 -19.74 30.33 10.93
CA ALA A 36 -19.93 31.69 11.45
C ALA A 36 -18.97 31.94 12.62
N GLU A 37 -18.19 33.02 12.48
CA GLU A 37 -17.18 33.53 13.40
C GLU A 37 -17.75 34.03 14.75
N GLN A 38 -17.09 33.72 15.88
CA GLN A 38 -16.64 34.67 16.93
C GLN A 38 -16.01 33.96 18.16
N PRO A 39 -15.12 34.63 18.93
CA PRO A 39 -13.84 34.07 19.32
C PRO A 39 -13.81 33.51 20.75
N ILE A 40 -13.15 32.35 20.94
CA ILE A 40 -12.83 31.85 22.28
C ILE A 40 -11.31 31.90 22.44
N LYS A 41 -10.86 32.79 23.32
CA LYS A 41 -9.48 32.84 23.81
C LYS A 41 -9.17 31.55 24.56
N VAL A 42 -8.40 30.65 23.93
CA VAL A 42 -7.77 29.53 24.61
C VAL A 42 -6.26 29.77 24.58
N LYS A 43 -5.66 29.75 25.78
CA LYS A 43 -4.22 29.88 25.97
C LYS A 43 -3.50 28.81 25.15
N ALA A 44 -2.58 29.26 24.29
CA ALA A 44 -1.69 28.37 23.55
C ALA A 44 -0.67 27.75 24.51
N GLU A 45 -0.88 26.49 24.87
CA GLU A 45 0.24 25.57 25.02
C GLU A 45 0.36 24.84 23.68
N ALA A 46 1.28 25.34 22.85
CA ALA A 46 1.66 24.69 21.61
C ALA A 46 2.51 23.46 21.96
N THR A 47 1.86 22.31 22.12
CA THR A 47 2.52 21.06 21.76
C THR A 47 2.54 21.01 20.24
N GLU A 48 3.72 21.19 19.65
CA GLU A 48 3.93 20.97 18.23
C GLU A 48 3.70 19.48 17.92
N GLU A 49 2.44 19.12 17.69
CA GLU A 49 2.08 17.89 17.02
C GLU A 49 2.57 18.03 15.58
N LYS A 50 3.72 17.43 15.30
CA LYS A 50 4.33 17.38 13.98
C LYS A 50 3.32 16.73 13.04
N ALA A 51 2.57 17.55 12.30
CA ALA A 51 1.61 17.09 11.31
C ALA A 51 2.29 16.08 10.39
N GLU A 52 1.92 14.81 10.55
CA GLU A 52 2.44 13.74 9.74
C GLU A 52 1.98 13.99 8.32
N LYS A 53 2.92 14.34 7.44
CA LYS A 53 2.64 14.59 6.03
C LYS A 53 2.24 13.24 5.43
N VAL A 54 0.94 12.98 5.37
CA VAL A 54 0.39 11.78 4.73
C VAL A 54 0.75 11.84 3.25
N VAL A 55 1.72 11.04 2.84
CA VAL A 55 2.06 10.88 1.42
C VAL A 55 1.15 9.81 0.83
N PHE A 56 0.40 10.17 -0.21
CA PHE A 56 -0.47 9.25 -0.91
C PHE A 56 0.36 8.30 -1.79
N THR A 57 0.06 7.01 -1.72
CA THR A 57 0.52 5.99 -2.67
C THR A 57 -0.68 5.19 -3.16
N ALA A 58 -0.62 4.70 -4.39
CA ALA A 58 -1.74 3.98 -5.01
C ALA A 58 -1.77 2.47 -4.63
N ASN A 59 -0.95 2.03 -3.68
CA ASN A 59 -0.81 0.62 -3.26
C ASN A 59 -2.16 -0.07 -3.00
N VAL A 60 -3.14 0.66 -2.44
CA VAL A 60 -4.47 0.13 -2.11
C VAL A 60 -5.17 -0.55 -3.29
N PHE A 61 -4.87 -0.13 -4.53
CA PHE A 61 -5.44 -0.78 -5.73
C PHE A 61 -4.75 -2.11 -6.05
N CYS A 62 -3.48 -2.25 -5.72
CA CYS A 62 -2.70 -3.48 -5.93
C CYS A 62 -2.96 -4.49 -4.81
N SER A 63 -3.12 -4.01 -3.57
CA SER A 63 -3.35 -4.80 -2.36
C SER A 63 -4.63 -5.63 -2.40
N ALA A 64 -5.63 -5.22 -3.20
CA ALA A 64 -6.85 -5.96 -3.41
C ALA A 64 -6.61 -7.42 -3.85
N CYS A 65 -5.59 -7.65 -4.67
CA CYS A 65 -5.19 -8.99 -5.12
C CYS A 65 -3.82 -9.43 -4.56
N HIS A 66 -2.96 -8.49 -4.18
CA HIS A 66 -1.61 -8.73 -3.69
C HIS A 66 -1.44 -8.37 -2.21
N TYR A 67 -2.41 -8.73 -1.37
CA TYR A 67 -2.45 -8.41 0.07
C TYR A 67 -1.18 -8.83 0.84
N GLY A 68 -0.47 -9.87 0.39
CA GLY A 68 0.78 -10.33 1.00
C GLY A 68 1.96 -9.37 0.89
N PHE A 69 1.76 -8.18 0.30
CA PHE A 69 2.74 -7.09 0.29
C PHE A 69 2.36 -5.91 1.18
N ASP A 70 1.20 -5.92 1.83
CA ASP A 70 0.77 -4.80 2.68
C ASP A 70 1.64 -4.63 3.93
N ASP A 71 2.22 -5.73 4.39
CA ASP A 71 3.12 -5.82 5.54
C ASP A 71 4.57 -6.16 5.14
N GLU A 72 4.87 -6.18 3.84
CA GLU A 72 6.21 -6.52 3.35
C GLU A 72 7.17 -5.33 3.49
N GLU A 73 8.37 -5.62 3.99
CA GLU A 73 9.34 -4.60 4.42
C GLU A 73 9.71 -3.60 3.32
N LEU A 74 9.94 -4.07 2.08
CA LEU A 74 10.24 -3.18 0.96
C LEU A 74 9.05 -2.25 0.68
N ALA A 75 7.84 -2.80 0.55
CA ALA A 75 6.63 -2.04 0.27
C ALA A 75 6.33 -0.99 1.36
N LEU A 76 6.51 -1.34 2.64
CA LEU A 76 6.32 -0.42 3.77
C LEU A 76 7.35 0.70 3.77
N ALA A 77 8.64 0.39 3.62
CA ALA A 77 9.71 1.38 3.60
C ALA A 77 9.56 2.36 2.43
N HIS A 78 9.20 1.84 1.24
CA HIS A 78 8.99 2.67 0.06
C HIS A 78 7.72 3.52 0.18
N LYS A 79 6.64 2.98 0.74
CA LYS A 79 5.42 3.74 1.02
C LYS A 79 5.70 4.92 1.96
N ALA A 80 6.49 4.71 3.02
CA ALA A 80 6.89 5.78 3.94
C ALA A 80 7.70 6.89 3.23
N ALA A 81 8.43 6.55 2.17
CA ALA A 81 9.12 7.50 1.30
C ALA A 81 8.23 8.09 0.19
N GLY A 82 6.94 7.76 0.13
CA GLY A 82 6.02 8.21 -0.91
C GLY A 82 6.13 7.47 -2.23
N ILE A 83 6.78 6.30 -2.24
CA ILE A 83 6.98 5.47 -3.42
C ILE A 83 6.00 4.29 -3.35
N GLY A 84 4.95 4.36 -4.16
CA GLY A 84 3.97 3.29 -4.26
C GLY A 84 4.35 2.18 -5.26
N CYS A 85 3.59 1.09 -5.26
CA CYS A 85 3.73 -0.03 -6.18
C CYS A 85 3.72 0.47 -7.64
N GLU A 86 2.84 1.42 -7.95
CA GLU A 86 2.67 2.02 -9.26
C GLU A 86 3.91 2.73 -9.78
N ARG A 87 4.79 3.20 -8.88
CA ARG A 87 6.00 3.91 -9.26
C ARG A 87 7.02 2.99 -9.94
N CYS A 88 6.99 1.70 -9.59
CA CYS A 88 7.90 0.67 -10.12
C CYS A 88 7.19 -0.30 -11.07
N HIS A 89 5.95 -0.70 -10.76
CA HIS A 89 5.20 -1.69 -11.55
C HIS A 89 4.24 -1.07 -12.59
N GLY A 90 4.16 0.26 -12.64
CA GLY A 90 3.17 1.01 -13.42
C GLY A 90 1.80 1.04 -12.73
N GLU A 91 0.93 1.96 -13.14
CA GLU A 91 -0.44 2.10 -12.62
C GLU A 91 -1.26 0.82 -12.78
N SER A 92 -0.88 -0.02 -13.73
CA SER A 92 -1.37 -1.37 -14.00
C SER A 92 -2.89 -1.41 -14.17
N HIS A 93 -3.45 -0.41 -14.84
CA HIS A 93 -4.89 -0.22 -14.98
C HIS A 93 -5.57 -1.38 -15.71
N ARG A 94 -4.93 -1.93 -16.75
CA ARG A 94 -5.46 -3.08 -17.47
C ARG A 94 -5.35 -4.36 -16.66
N HIS A 95 -4.23 -4.56 -15.97
CA HIS A 95 -3.99 -5.71 -15.11
C HIS A 95 -4.99 -5.79 -13.96
N ARG A 96 -5.19 -4.68 -13.23
CA ARG A 96 -6.13 -4.62 -12.10
C ARG A 96 -7.61 -4.72 -12.49
N SER A 97 -7.92 -4.55 -13.78
CA SER A 97 -9.29 -4.64 -14.30
C SER A 97 -9.57 -6.00 -14.96
N ASP A 98 -8.58 -6.89 -15.01
CA ASP A 98 -8.67 -8.20 -15.65
C ASP A 98 -8.87 -9.31 -14.60
N GLU A 99 -10.14 -9.70 -14.39
CA GLU A 99 -10.50 -10.75 -13.44
C GLU A 99 -10.00 -12.15 -13.85
N ALA A 100 -9.63 -12.35 -15.13
CA ALA A 100 -9.03 -13.60 -15.59
C ALA A 100 -7.52 -13.68 -15.27
N ASN A 101 -6.91 -12.59 -14.78
CA ASN A 101 -5.50 -12.49 -14.42
C ASN A 101 -4.54 -12.88 -15.56
N VAL A 102 -4.91 -12.66 -16.83
CA VAL A 102 -4.10 -13.01 -18.01
C VAL A 102 -3.30 -11.83 -18.55
N THR A 103 -3.72 -10.61 -18.22
CA THR A 103 -3.04 -9.36 -18.55
C THR A 103 -1.88 -9.16 -17.56
N PRO A 104 -0.62 -9.00 -18.03
CA PRO A 104 0.50 -8.70 -17.15
C PRO A 104 0.38 -7.28 -16.56
N PRO A 105 1.02 -6.99 -15.41
CA PRO A 105 1.26 -5.60 -15.00
C PRO A 105 2.13 -4.90 -16.04
N GLU A 106 2.09 -3.57 -16.05
CA GLU A 106 2.80 -2.78 -17.07
C GLU A 106 4.32 -2.98 -17.02
N ILE A 107 4.88 -3.15 -15.83
CA ILE A 107 6.31 -3.40 -15.65
C ILE A 107 6.52 -4.65 -14.81
N MET A 108 7.25 -5.60 -15.39
CA MET A 108 7.86 -6.72 -14.69
C MET A 108 9.38 -6.66 -14.85
N TYR A 109 10.10 -7.07 -13.82
CA TYR A 109 11.56 -7.00 -13.84
C TYR A 109 12.16 -8.38 -14.14
N PRO A 110 12.70 -8.60 -15.37
CA PRO A 110 13.66 -9.68 -15.56
C PRO A 110 14.90 -9.40 -14.69
N LYS A 111 15.64 -10.46 -14.34
CA LYS A 111 16.78 -10.40 -13.41
C LYS A 111 17.74 -9.25 -13.73
N ALA A 112 18.15 -9.13 -14.99
CA ALA A 112 19.05 -8.09 -15.49
C ALA A 112 18.60 -6.65 -15.18
N LYS A 113 17.29 -6.40 -15.07
CA LYS A 113 16.74 -5.06 -14.86
C LYS A 113 16.49 -4.73 -13.38
N ILE A 114 16.68 -5.67 -12.44
CA ILE A 114 16.41 -5.44 -11.01
C ILE A 114 17.37 -4.38 -10.43
N ASN A 115 18.67 -4.64 -10.45
CA ASN A 115 19.67 -3.74 -9.88
C ASN A 115 19.64 -2.33 -10.50
N PRO A 116 19.63 -2.17 -11.84
CA PRO A 116 19.60 -0.83 -12.42
C PRO A 116 18.32 -0.07 -12.08
N THR A 117 17.19 -0.76 -11.89
CA THR A 117 15.94 -0.13 -11.41
C THR A 117 16.10 0.39 -9.98
N CYS A 118 16.66 -0.40 -9.06
CA CYS A 118 16.92 0.05 -7.69
C CYS A 118 17.82 1.29 -7.68
N MET A 119 18.82 1.33 -8.56
CA MET A 119 19.76 2.45 -8.66
C MET A 119 19.18 3.74 -9.26
N MET A 120 17.95 3.75 -9.77
CA MET A 120 17.29 5.00 -10.19
C MET A 120 17.05 5.94 -9.01
N CYS A 121 16.81 5.39 -7.81
CA CYS A 121 16.62 6.14 -6.57
C CYS A 121 17.74 5.91 -5.55
N HIS A 122 18.51 4.83 -5.69
CA HIS A 122 19.66 4.51 -4.83
C HIS A 122 20.97 4.62 -5.62
N PRO A 123 21.44 5.84 -5.91
CA PRO A 123 22.56 6.05 -6.80
C PRO A 123 23.86 5.51 -6.18
N ARG A 124 24.73 4.95 -7.03
CA ARG A 124 25.99 4.30 -6.63
C ARG A 124 26.79 5.08 -5.59
N HIS A 125 26.95 6.38 -5.78
CA HIS A 125 27.77 7.21 -4.91
C HIS A 125 27.23 7.31 -3.47
N GLU A 126 25.93 7.11 -3.28
CA GLU A 126 25.30 7.09 -1.96
C GLU A 126 25.41 5.72 -1.29
N ILE A 127 25.54 4.63 -2.03
CA ILE A 127 25.50 3.25 -1.50
C ILE A 127 26.84 2.51 -1.53
N GLN A 128 27.86 3.05 -2.20
CA GLN A 128 29.19 2.43 -2.36
C GLN A 128 29.98 2.26 -1.06
N HIS A 129 29.59 2.98 0.01
CA HIS A 129 30.26 2.90 1.30
C HIS A 129 29.94 1.61 2.07
N VAL A 130 28.90 0.87 1.67
CA VAL A 130 28.55 -0.42 2.26
C VAL A 130 29.40 -1.51 1.60
N GLU A 131 30.30 -2.13 2.37
CA GLU A 131 31.27 -3.11 1.86
C GLU A 131 30.61 -4.26 1.08
N SER A 132 29.48 -4.77 1.57
CA SER A 132 28.74 -5.86 0.92
C SER A 132 28.16 -5.50 -0.46
N HIS A 133 28.06 -4.22 -0.81
CA HIS A 133 27.67 -3.79 -2.15
C HIS A 133 28.81 -3.87 -3.16
N GLY A 134 30.07 -3.93 -2.72
CA GLY A 134 31.25 -3.89 -3.59
C GLY A 134 31.18 -4.82 -4.81
N PRO A 135 30.86 -6.12 -4.65
CA PRO A 135 30.76 -7.05 -5.78
C PRO A 135 29.66 -6.68 -6.79
N LEU A 136 28.50 -6.25 -6.29
CA LEU A 136 27.38 -5.82 -7.13
C LEU A 136 27.74 -4.53 -7.86
N LEU A 137 28.36 -3.59 -7.17
CA LEU A 137 28.71 -2.29 -7.73
C LEU A 137 29.91 -2.37 -8.69
N ALA A 138 30.84 -3.29 -8.52
CA ALA A 138 31.95 -3.48 -9.45
C ALA A 138 31.49 -3.89 -10.87
N GLY A 139 30.30 -4.50 -11.00
CA GLY A 139 29.72 -4.95 -12.27
C GLY A 139 28.31 -4.45 -12.56
N ALA A 140 27.75 -3.53 -11.77
CA ALA A 140 26.38 -3.05 -11.97
C ALA A 140 26.32 -2.10 -13.16
N GLU A 141 25.83 -2.61 -14.27
CA GLU A 141 25.34 -1.81 -15.37
C GLU A 141 24.18 -0.93 -14.91
N THR A 142 24.18 0.29 -15.42
CA THR A 142 23.10 1.25 -15.29
C THR A 142 21.99 0.93 -16.30
N VAL A 143 20.79 1.49 -16.12
CA VAL A 143 19.71 1.39 -17.12
C VAL A 143 20.10 1.94 -18.50
N PHE A 144 21.22 2.68 -18.58
CA PHE A 144 21.72 3.32 -19.80
C PHE A 144 22.81 2.50 -20.50
N ASP A 145 23.34 1.46 -19.85
CA ASP A 145 24.34 0.59 -20.46
C ASP A 145 23.67 -0.41 -21.42
N PRO A 146 24.30 -0.74 -22.56
CA PRO A 146 23.77 -1.72 -23.50
C PRO A 146 23.69 -3.09 -22.84
N GLU A 147 22.68 -3.89 -23.20
CA GLU A 147 22.44 -5.21 -22.58
C GLU A 147 23.67 -6.12 -22.65
N SER A 148 24.37 -6.20 -21.54
CA SER A 148 25.25 -7.30 -21.22
C SER A 148 24.39 -8.33 -20.51
N GLY A 149 24.43 -9.57 -20.99
CA GLY A 149 23.72 -10.68 -20.37
C GLY A 149 24.21 -10.89 -18.94
N SER A 150 23.67 -10.14 -17.98
CA SER A 150 23.93 -10.29 -16.56
C SER A 150 23.79 -11.78 -16.23
N SER A 151 24.83 -12.37 -15.67
CA SER A 151 24.88 -13.81 -15.45
C SER A 151 23.64 -14.28 -14.66
N GLU A 152 23.06 -15.41 -15.05
CA GLU A 152 21.88 -15.97 -14.36
C GLU A 152 22.15 -16.21 -12.85
N ASP A 153 23.43 -16.29 -12.47
CA ASP A 153 23.99 -16.50 -11.13
C ASP A 153 24.37 -15.20 -10.37
N GLY A 154 24.02 -14.02 -10.90
CA GLY A 154 24.34 -12.73 -10.27
C GLY A 154 23.66 -12.49 -8.92
N ILE A 155 24.29 -11.66 -8.07
CA ILE A 155 23.68 -11.12 -6.84
C ILE A 155 22.81 -9.91 -7.21
N TYR A 156 21.56 -9.90 -6.73
CA TYR A 156 20.61 -8.80 -6.93
C TYR A 156 20.33 -8.08 -5.62
N CYS A 157 19.97 -6.79 -5.67
CA CYS A 157 19.56 -6.03 -4.49
C CYS A 157 18.45 -6.76 -3.70
N THR A 158 17.50 -7.38 -4.44
CA THR A 158 16.37 -8.13 -3.88
C THR A 158 16.75 -9.48 -3.28
N THR A 159 18.00 -9.94 -3.45
CA THR A 159 18.50 -11.14 -2.75
C THR A 159 18.61 -10.90 -1.24
N CYS A 160 18.96 -9.67 -0.83
CA CYS A 160 19.10 -9.29 0.58
C CYS A 160 18.00 -8.33 1.06
N HIS A 161 17.71 -7.25 0.31
CA HIS A 161 16.84 -6.16 0.77
C HIS A 161 15.34 -6.37 0.51
N ALA A 162 15.00 -7.26 -0.42
CA ALA A 162 13.61 -7.48 -0.84
C ALA A 162 13.34 -8.96 -1.07
N LYS A 163 13.88 -9.82 -0.19
CA LYS A 163 13.77 -11.27 -0.35
C LYS A 163 12.29 -11.69 -0.37
N GLY A 164 11.45 -11.03 0.42
CA GLY A 164 10.00 -11.24 0.50
C GLY A 164 9.20 -10.64 -0.65
N HIS A 165 9.74 -9.65 -1.37
CA HIS A 165 9.06 -8.93 -2.45
C HIS A 165 8.97 -9.74 -3.75
N ARG A 166 8.29 -10.89 -3.70
CA ARG A 166 8.12 -11.80 -4.83
C ARG A 166 6.83 -12.63 -4.72
N ILE A 167 6.17 -12.83 -5.85
CA ILE A 167 5.09 -13.82 -5.97
C ILE A 167 5.70 -15.21 -6.11
N ASN A 168 5.64 -16.00 -5.03
CA ASN A 168 6.26 -17.34 -4.93
C ASN A 168 5.51 -18.42 -5.72
N VAL A 169 4.19 -18.32 -5.81
CA VAL A 169 3.35 -19.29 -6.53
C VAL A 169 2.64 -18.55 -7.66
N ARG A 170 2.82 -19.03 -8.89
CA ARG A 170 2.24 -18.45 -10.10
C ARG A 170 1.58 -19.53 -10.93
N THR A 171 0.27 -19.42 -11.11
CA THR A 171 -0.53 -20.22 -12.04
C THR A 171 -0.45 -19.66 -13.46
N ILE A 172 -0.35 -18.34 -13.60
CA ILE A 172 -0.10 -17.63 -14.86
C ILE A 172 1.34 -17.14 -14.88
N ARG A 173 2.03 -17.38 -16.00
CA ARG A 173 3.42 -16.99 -16.19
C ARG A 173 3.52 -16.12 -17.43
N TRP A 174 4.34 -15.08 -17.33
CA TRP A 174 4.66 -14.21 -18.45
C TRP A 174 6.16 -14.15 -18.65
N ASN A 175 6.58 -13.91 -19.88
CA ASN A 175 7.89 -13.39 -20.16
C ASN A 175 8.00 -12.01 -19.49
N LYS A 176 8.89 -11.88 -18.51
CA LYS A 176 9.02 -10.64 -17.72
C LYS A 176 9.52 -9.45 -18.55
N ALA A 177 10.19 -9.70 -19.67
CA ALA A 177 10.69 -8.64 -20.54
C ALA A 177 9.61 -8.16 -21.53
N THR A 178 8.78 -9.06 -22.06
CA THR A 178 7.82 -8.74 -23.14
C THR A 178 6.37 -8.67 -22.68
N GLY A 179 6.03 -9.24 -21.52
CA GLY A 179 4.65 -9.39 -21.06
C GLY A 179 3.87 -10.52 -21.73
N GLU A 180 4.47 -11.26 -22.67
CA GLU A 180 3.80 -12.36 -23.36
C GLU A 180 3.52 -13.52 -22.40
N LEU A 181 2.32 -14.11 -22.52
CA LEU A 181 1.95 -15.31 -21.76
C LEU A 181 2.85 -16.49 -22.14
N LEU A 182 3.39 -17.15 -21.12
CA LEU A 182 4.13 -18.40 -21.25
C LEU A 182 3.16 -19.57 -21.05
N LYS A 183 3.29 -20.58 -21.92
CA LYS A 183 2.52 -21.82 -21.86
C LYS A 183 3.04 -22.76 -20.76
#